data_AF-A0A356QZW9-F1
#
_entry.id   AF-A0A356QZW9-F1
#
_cell.length_a   1.000
_cell.length_b   1.000
_cell.length_c   1.000
_cell.angle_alpha   90.00
_cell.angle_beta   90.00
_cell.angle_gamma   90.00
#
_symmetry.space_group_name_H-M   'P 1'
#
loop_
_entity.id
_entity.type
_entity.pdbx_description
1 polymer ?
#
loop_
_entity_poly.entity_id
_entity_poly.type
_entity_poly.pdbx_seq_one_letter_code
_entity_poly.pdbx_strand_id
1 'polypeptide(L)' 'VVEWMRNGRWTTERDYGEGSADKPGFPAQPAWFKDSSDFPNIAVGLAKVGFDDESVAAVMGNNWLRFFEESFVGV' A
#
# COMPACT_ATOMS: atom_id res chain seq x y z
N VAL A 1 -15.22 -3.92 10.57
CA VAL A 1 -14.32 -2.75 10.46
C VAL A 1 -14.41 -2.08 9.08
N VAL A 2 -13.99 -2.76 8.01
CA VAL A 2 -13.97 -2.21 6.63
C VAL A 2 -15.33 -1.69 6.18
N GLU A 3 -16.40 -2.42 6.50
CA GLU A 3 -17.75 -2.02 6.15
C GLU A 3 -18.17 -0.68 6.77
N TRP A 4 -17.84 -0.42 8.05
CA TRP A 4 -18.13 0.86 8.72
C TRP A 4 -17.31 2.00 8.11
N MET A 5 -16.05 1.74 7.74
CA MET A 5 -15.19 2.75 7.10
C MET A 5 -15.70 3.17 5.72
N ARG A 6 -16.44 2.30 5.02
CA ARG A 6 -16.95 2.53 3.66
C ARG A 6 -18.43 2.94 3.61
N ASN A 7 -19.24 2.48 4.55
CA ASN A 7 -20.68 2.69 4.58
C ASN A 7 -21.05 3.60 5.75
N GLY A 8 -20.96 4.90 5.51
CA GLY A 8 -21.40 5.93 6.44
C GLY A 8 -22.92 6.05 6.55
N ARG A 9 -23.37 6.92 7.46
CA ARG A 9 -24.79 7.12 7.77
C ARG A 9 -25.67 7.52 6.57
N TRP A 10 -25.07 8.11 5.53
CA TRP A 10 -25.77 8.63 4.36
C TRP A 10 -25.52 7.82 3.08
N THR A 11 -24.90 6.64 3.18
CA THR A 11 -24.66 5.81 2.01
C THR A 11 -25.97 5.15 1.57
N THR A 12 -26.41 5.43 0.35
CA THR A 12 -27.66 4.90 -0.23
C THR A 12 -27.51 3.51 -0.84
N GLU A 13 -26.30 3.13 -1.22
CA GLU A 13 -25.94 1.80 -1.73
C GLU A 13 -24.74 1.24 -0.96
N ARG A 14 -24.70 -0.08 -0.79
CA ARG A 14 -23.65 -0.71 0.03
C ARG A 14 -22.38 -0.87 -0.79
N ASP A 15 -21.30 -0.20 -0.37
CA ASP A 15 -19.96 -0.34 -0.95
C ASP A 15 -19.20 -1.48 -0.25
N TYR A 16 -18.92 -2.54 -1.02
CA TYR A 16 -18.16 -3.71 -0.57
C TYR A 16 -16.64 -3.56 -0.81
N GLY A 17 -16.19 -2.48 -1.45
CA GLY A 17 -14.81 -2.28 -1.86
C GLY A 17 -14.33 -3.34 -2.86
N GLU A 18 -13.16 -3.91 -2.62
CA GLU A 18 -12.61 -5.04 -3.40
C GLU A 18 -13.27 -6.39 -3.07
N GLY A 19 -14.20 -6.41 -2.11
CA GLY A 19 -14.93 -7.61 -1.67
C GLY A 19 -16.30 -7.77 -2.33
N SER A 20 -17.09 -8.69 -1.79
CA SER A 20 -18.49 -8.88 -2.18
C SER A 20 -19.36 -9.09 -0.95
N ALA A 21 -20.69 -9.13 -1.15
CA ALA A 21 -21.63 -9.49 -0.08
C ALA A 21 -21.28 -10.84 0.57
N ASP A 22 -20.82 -11.81 -0.21
CA ASP A 22 -20.45 -13.15 0.25
C ASP A 22 -19.00 -13.24 0.78
N LYS A 23 -18.16 -12.23 0.49
CA LYS A 23 -16.76 -12.14 0.93
C LYS A 23 -16.46 -10.75 1.50
N PRO A 24 -17.01 -10.44 2.69
CA PRO A 24 -16.74 -9.16 3.34
C PRO A 24 -15.33 -9.15 3.93
N GLY A 25 -14.60 -8.05 3.72
CA GLY A 25 -13.30 -7.79 4.34
C GLY A 25 -12.15 -7.74 3.34
N PHE A 26 -10.93 -7.62 3.87
CA PHE A 26 -9.73 -7.64 3.04
C PHE A 26 -9.43 -9.07 2.58
N PRO A 27 -8.91 -9.25 1.35
CA PRO A 27 -8.40 -10.54 0.92
C PRO A 27 -7.26 -10.99 1.85
N ALA A 28 -7.01 -12.30 1.86
CA ALA A 28 -5.81 -12.83 2.50
C ALA A 28 -4.58 -12.18 1.86
N GLN A 29 -3.70 -11.66 2.71
CA GLN A 29 -2.45 -11.10 2.25
C GLN A 29 -1.64 -12.17 1.50
N PRO A 30 -0.94 -11.80 0.41
CA PRO A 30 -0.19 -12.76 -0.38
C PRO A 30 0.94 -13.37 0.45
N ALA A 31 1.35 -14.60 0.12
CA ALA A 31 2.35 -15.35 0.89
C ALA A 31 3.73 -14.67 0.97
N TRP A 32 4.04 -13.73 0.06
CA TRP A 32 5.28 -12.97 0.02
C TRP A 32 5.18 -11.61 0.74
N PHE A 33 3.99 -11.21 1.21
CA PHE A 33 3.77 -9.95 1.93
C PHE A 33 2.60 -10.11 2.89
N LYS A 34 2.80 -10.85 3.97
CA LYS A 34 1.76 -11.14 4.96
C LYS A 34 1.56 -9.97 5.92
N ASP A 35 2.65 -9.33 6.31
CA ASP A 35 2.65 -8.18 7.21
C ASP A 35 3.87 -7.27 6.94
N SER A 36 4.04 -6.23 7.77
CA SER A 36 5.12 -5.25 7.58
C SER A 36 6.52 -5.82 7.72
N SER A 37 6.70 -7.00 8.34
CA SER A 37 8.01 -7.65 8.41
C SER A 37 8.50 -8.16 7.05
N ASP A 38 7.58 -8.36 6.10
CA ASP A 38 7.87 -8.80 4.73
C ASP A 38 8.24 -7.65 3.78
N PHE A 39 8.34 -6.41 4.27
CA PHE A 39 8.73 -5.26 3.46
C PHE A 39 10.01 -5.46 2.63
N PRO A 40 11.05 -6.15 3.13
CA PRO A 40 12.24 -6.46 2.33
C PRO A 40 11.97 -7.27 1.05
N ASN A 41 10.87 -8.04 0.99
CA ASN A 41 10.53 -8.85 -0.19
C ASN A 41 10.20 -7.97 -1.41
N ILE A 42 9.74 -6.73 -1.20
CA ILE A 42 9.51 -5.77 -2.29
C ILE A 42 10.85 -5.41 -2.96
N ALA A 43 11.89 -5.11 -2.19
CA ALA A 43 13.22 -4.79 -2.72
C ALA A 43 13.80 -5.97 -3.52
N VAL A 44 13.67 -7.19 -2.99
CA VAL A 44 14.08 -8.42 -3.69
C VAL A 44 13.32 -8.60 -5.01
N GLY A 45 12.01 -8.36 -5.01
CA GLY A 45 11.17 -8.43 -6.20
C GLY A 45 11.58 -7.42 -7.27
N LEU A 46 11.83 -6.16 -6.89
CA LEU A 46 12.25 -5.10 -7.79
C LEU A 46 13.61 -5.41 -8.43
N ALA A 47 14.59 -5.83 -7.64
CA ALA A 47 15.90 -6.25 -8.16
C ALA A 47 15.78 -7.43 -9.14
N LYS A 48 14.91 -8.41 -8.82
CA LYS A 48 14.69 -9.59 -9.68
C LYS A 48 14.10 -9.25 -11.05
N VAL A 49 13.30 -8.19 -11.15
CA VAL A 49 12.73 -7.73 -12.44
C VAL A 49 13.66 -6.79 -13.21
N GLY A 50 14.85 -6.48 -12.67
CA GLY A 50 15.91 -5.76 -13.38
C GLY A 50 16.11 -4.31 -12.97
N PHE A 51 15.57 -3.87 -11.83
CA PHE A 51 15.87 -2.55 -11.28
C PHE A 51 17.29 -2.53 -10.72
N ASP A 52 18.01 -1.43 -10.93
CA ASP A 52 19.28 -1.19 -10.26
C ASP A 52 19.09 -0.76 -8.80
N ASP A 53 20.17 -0.80 -8.03
CA ASP A 53 20.14 -0.52 -6.59
C ASP A 53 19.63 0.90 -6.28
N GLU A 54 19.96 1.87 -7.13
CA GLU A 54 19.50 3.26 -6.99
C GLU A 54 17.97 3.36 -7.17
N SER A 55 17.43 2.74 -8.21
CA SER A 55 16.00 2.70 -8.49
C SER A 55 15.23 1.95 -7.41
N VAL A 56 15.79 0.85 -6.89
CA VAL A 56 15.21 0.14 -5.73
C VAL A 56 15.16 1.07 -4.53
N ALA A 57 16.26 1.72 -4.16
CA ALA A 57 16.29 2.65 -3.02
C ALA A 57 15.32 3.84 -3.20
N ALA A 58 15.21 4.35 -4.43
CA ALA A 58 14.25 5.38 -4.81
C ALA A 58 12.80 4.97 -4.52
N VAL A 59 12.38 3.79 -4.97
CA VAL A 59 11.04 3.25 -4.74
C VAL A 59 10.80 2.91 -3.28
N MET A 60 11.81 2.32 -2.60
CA MET A 60 11.69 1.85 -1.22
C MET A 60 11.60 2.98 -0.19
N GLY A 61 11.95 4.22 -0.55
CA GLY A 61 11.71 5.37 0.33
C GLY A 61 12.34 6.69 -0.13
N ASN A 62 13.44 6.68 -0.88
CA ASN A 62 14.18 7.92 -1.14
C ASN A 62 13.37 8.94 -1.97
N ASN A 63 12.48 8.49 -2.86
CA ASN A 63 11.58 9.40 -3.57
C ASN A 63 10.60 10.10 -2.61
N TRP A 64 10.07 9.37 -1.64
CA TRP A 64 9.19 9.94 -0.62
C TRP A 64 9.96 10.88 0.30
N LEU A 65 11.14 10.48 0.77
CA LEU A 65 12.00 11.33 1.60
C LEU A 65 12.30 12.66 0.90
N ARG A 66 12.76 12.61 -0.35
CA ARG A 66 13.04 13.81 -1.16
C ARG A 66 11.79 14.69 -1.30
N PHE A 67 10.63 14.09 -1.58
CA PHE A 67 9.37 14.85 -1.65
C PHE A 67 9.06 15.58 -0.34
N PHE A 68 9.25 14.93 0.81
CA PHE A 68 9.02 15.55 2.11
C PHE A 68 10.02 16.68 2.39
N GLU A 69 11.30 16.48 2.07
CA GLU A 69 12.36 17.48 2.22
C GLU A 69 12.10 18.71 1.36
N GLU A 70 11.61 18.54 0.13
CA GLU A 70 11.38 19.63 -0.81
C GLU A 70 10.03 20.35 -0.60
N SER A 71 8.99 19.63 -0.14
CA SER A 71 7.62 20.17 -0.10
C SER A 71 7.24 20.83 1.22
N PHE A 72 7.93 20.51 2.32
CA PHE A 72 7.55 20.96 3.67
C PHE A 72 8.64 21.78 4.40
N VAL A 73 9.65 22.26 3.67
CA VAL A 73 10.57 23.28 4.19
C VAL A 73 9.83 24.60 4.31
N GLY A 74 9.55 25.00 5.55
CA GLY A 74 8.91 26.28 5.87
C GLY A 74 9.79 27.47 5.47
N VAL A 75 9.13 28.54 5.00
CA VAL A 75 9.73 29.87 4.80
C VAL A 75 9.93 30.54 6.15
#